data_AF-A0A183BFT0-F1
#
_entry.id   AF-A0A183BFT0-F1
#
_cell.length_a   1.000
_cell.length_b   1.000
_cell.length_c   1.000
_cell.angle_alpha   90.00
_cell.angle_beta   90.00
_cell.angle_gamma   90.00
#
_symmetry.space_group_name_H-M   'P 1'
#
loop_
_entity.id
_entity.type
_entity.pdbx_description
1 polymer ?
#
loop_
_entity_poly.entity_id
_entity_poly.type
_entity_poly.pdbx_seq_one_letter_code
_entity_poly.pdbx_strand_id
1 'polypeptide(L)'
;MNNVDKPTEGPIPRFYGLPKVHKPDVPLRLIVASTTAPNYNLPSYLFQLLRLSLPANQNDAKSPTTFLERIKGLTIEPDEVVVSFDVTSLFTNIPKQIVIESIQHLL
;
A
#
# COMPACT_ATOMS: atom_id res chain seq x y z
N MET A 1 -20.45 21.72 39.35
CA MET A 1 -20.40 20.40 38.69
C MET A 1 -19.91 20.64 37.28
N ASN A 2 -18.61 20.47 37.02
CA ASN A 2 -18.04 20.70 35.70
C ASN A 2 -18.27 19.42 34.87
N ASN A 3 -19.12 19.49 33.86
CA ASN A 3 -19.24 18.43 32.87
C ASN A 3 -17.92 18.37 32.09
N VAL A 4 -17.08 17.40 32.44
CA VAL A 4 -15.98 16.97 31.60
C VAL A 4 -16.63 16.30 30.40
N ASP A 5 -16.47 16.90 29.21
CA ASP A 5 -16.85 16.29 27.95
C ASP A 5 -16.25 14.88 27.89
N LYS A 6 -17.11 13.85 27.97
CA LYS A 6 -16.68 12.47 27.73
C LYS A 6 -16.23 12.39 26.26
N PRO A 7 -15.03 11.85 25.96
CA PRO A 7 -14.65 11.62 24.59
C PRO A 7 -15.67 10.66 23.96
N THR A 8 -16.40 11.14 22.95
CA THR A 8 -17.26 10.28 22.14
C THR A 8 -16.35 9.33 21.37
N GLU A 9 -16.55 8.02 21.50
CA GLU A 9 -15.82 7.05 20.68
C GLU A 9 -16.11 7.35 19.20
N GLY A 10 -15.06 7.68 18.44
CA GLY A 10 -15.19 7.87 17.00
C GLY A 10 -15.56 6.57 16.31
N PRO A 11 -16.18 6.63 15.11
CA PRO A 11 -16.73 5.45 14.47
C PRO A 11 -15.62 4.44 14.12
N ILE A 12 -15.85 3.19 14.50
CA ILE A 12 -14.93 2.08 14.25
C ILE A 12 -14.80 1.85 12.73
N PRO A 13 -13.59 1.60 12.18
CA PRO A 13 -13.42 1.22 10.78
C PRO A 13 -14.29 0.02 10.39
N ARG A 14 -14.90 0.06 9.20
CA ARG A 14 -15.71 -1.05 8.69
C ARG A 14 -14.84 -2.04 7.93
N PHE A 15 -15.05 -3.34 8.17
CA PHE A 15 -14.38 -4.42 7.45
C PHE A 15 -15.37 -5.17 6.56
N TYR A 16 -15.10 -5.27 5.26
CA TYR A 16 -15.95 -5.99 4.32
C TYR A 16 -15.17 -6.54 3.13
N GLY A 17 -15.75 -7.51 2.41
CA GLY A 17 -15.16 -8.09 1.22
C GLY A 17 -15.86 -7.62 -0.06
N LEU A 18 -15.09 -7.30 -1.10
CA LEU A 18 -15.61 -7.09 -2.45
C LEU A 18 -15.27 -8.28 -3.35
N PRO A 19 -16.22 -8.85 -4.11
CA PRO A 19 -15.94 -10.00 -4.96
C PRO A 19 -14.96 -9.66 -6.09
N LYS A 20 -13.93 -10.49 -6.27
CA LYS A 20 -13.04 -10.43 -7.44
C LYS A 20 -13.65 -11.22 -8.58
N VAL A 21 -14.67 -10.64 -9.24
CA VAL A 21 -15.46 -11.29 -10.32
C VAL A 21 -14.65 -11.78 -11.53
N HIS A 22 -13.41 -11.32 -11.68
CA HIS A 22 -12.50 -11.69 -12.77
C HIS A 22 -11.57 -12.86 -12.43
N LYS A 23 -11.71 -13.50 -11.26
CA LYS A 23 -10.90 -14.65 -10.83
C LYS A 23 -11.79 -15.90 -10.69
N PRO A 24 -11.26 -17.11 -10.96
CA PRO A 24 -11.92 -18.35 -10.58
C PRO A 24 -12.31 -18.34 -9.10
N ASP A 25 -13.42 -18.97 -8.76
CA ASP A 25 -13.97 -19.06 -7.40
C ASP A 25 -14.38 -17.73 -6.74
N VAL A 26 -14.28 -16.61 -7.47
CA VAL A 26 -14.73 -15.26 -7.06
C VAL A 26 -14.29 -14.89 -5.63
N PRO A 27 -12.99 -14.97 -5.30
CA PRO A 27 -12.50 -14.67 -3.95
C PRO A 27 -12.79 -13.22 -3.55
N LEU A 28 -12.93 -12.99 -2.24
CA LEU A 28 -13.14 -11.64 -1.71
C LEU A 28 -11.84 -10.84 -1.65
N ARG A 29 -11.90 -9.57 -2.04
CA ARG A 29 -10.91 -8.53 -1.70
C ARG A 29 -11.34 -7.90 -0.39
N LEU A 30 -10.60 -8.19 0.67
CA LEU A 30 -10.81 -7.56 1.98
C LEU A 30 -10.52 -6.06 1.92
N ILE A 31 -11.42 -5.25 2.48
CA ILE A 31 -11.32 -3.79 2.57
C ILE A 31 -11.56 -3.38 4.02
N VAL A 32 -10.67 -2.53 4.54
CA VAL A 32 -10.87 -1.81 5.80
C VAL A 32 -11.20 -0.36 5.44
N ALA A 33 -12.46 0.03 5.55
CA ALA A 33 -12.90 1.40 5.35
C ALA A 33 -12.73 2.21 6.64
N SER A 34 -11.61 2.91 6.73
CA SER A 34 -11.23 3.76 7.87
C SER A 34 -11.48 5.25 7.65
N THR A 35 -12.18 5.65 6.58
CA THR A 35 -12.38 7.07 6.20
C THR A 35 -13.07 7.93 7.25
N THR A 36 -13.85 7.32 8.13
CA THR A 36 -14.52 8.01 9.24
C THR A 36 -13.82 7.81 10.58
N ALA A 37 -12.79 6.96 10.64
CA ALA A 37 -12.18 6.56 11.90
C ALA A 37 -11.23 7.64 12.45
N PRO A 38 -11.07 7.73 13.79
CA PRO A 38 -10.18 8.72 14.42
C PRO A 38 -8.73 8.67 13.90
N ASN A 39 -8.27 7.51 13.46
CA ASN A 39 -6.92 7.29 12.95
C ASN A 39 -6.79 7.49 11.43
N TYR A 40 -7.81 8.02 10.74
CA TYR A 40 -7.79 8.20 9.28
C TYR A 40 -6.56 8.97 8.78
N ASN A 41 -6.18 10.03 9.48
CA ASN A 41 -5.05 10.89 9.07
C ASN A 41 -3.67 10.35 9.49
N LEU A 42 -3.62 9.34 10.38
CA LEU A 42 -2.37 8.84 10.94
C LEU A 42 -1.44 8.23 9.86
N PRO A 43 -1.89 7.38 8.93
CA PRO A 43 -1.01 6.84 7.89
C PRO A 43 -0.40 7.93 7.00
N SER A 44 -1.18 8.95 6.63
CA SER A 44 -0.69 10.07 5.82
C SER A 44 0.37 10.89 6.54
N TYR A 45 0.19 11.13 7.84
CA TYR A 45 1.18 11.80 8.68
C TYR A 45 2.47 10.98 8.78
N LEU A 46 2.38 9.67 9.07
CA LEU A 46 3.54 8.78 9.12
C LEU A 46 4.27 8.71 7.78
N PHE A 47 3.54 8.65 6.67
CA PHE A 47 4.13 8.67 5.33
C PHE A 47 4.91 9.97 5.08
N GLN A 48 4.42 11.13 5.52
CA GLN A 48 5.15 12.39 5.38
C GLN A 48 6.48 12.38 6.14
N LEU A 49 6.51 11.81 7.35
CA LEU A 49 7.75 11.66 8.12
C LEU A 49 8.75 10.74 7.40
N LEU A 50 8.28 9.57 6.95
CA LEU A 50 9.14 8.57 6.30
C LEU A 50 9.63 9.00 4.92
N ARG A 51 8.83 9.77 4.18
CA ARG A 51 9.11 10.15 2.78
C ARG A 51 10.46 10.86 2.61
N LEU A 52 10.90 11.64 3.59
CA LEU A 52 12.18 12.34 3.53
C LEU A 52 13.38 11.38 3.62
N SER A 53 13.21 10.25 4.29
CA SER A 53 14.25 9.23 4.48
C SER A 53 14.23 8.14 3.40
N LEU A 54 13.14 8.01 2.65
CA LEU A 54 13.03 6.98 1.61
C LEU A 54 13.93 7.33 0.40
N PRO A 55 14.81 6.42 -0.04
CA PRO A 55 15.65 6.65 -1.20
C PRO A 55 14.78 6.79 -2.46
N ALA A 56 15.20 7.64 -3.39
CA ALA A 56 14.54 7.74 -4.69
C ALA A 56 14.73 6.41 -5.45
N ASN A 57 13.63 5.72 -5.77
CA ASN A 57 13.69 4.54 -6.61
C ASN A 57 13.60 4.95 -8.09
N GLN A 58 14.70 4.79 -8.82
CA GLN A 58 14.76 5.12 -10.25
C GLN A 58 13.83 4.24 -11.10
N ASN A 59 13.49 3.05 -10.58
CA ASN A 59 12.64 2.06 -11.24
C ASN A 59 11.15 2.29 -10.99
N ASP A 60 10.77 3.25 -10.15
CA ASP A 60 9.36 3.58 -9.93
C ASP A 60 8.74 4.19 -11.20
N ALA A 61 7.75 3.50 -11.75
CA ALA A 61 6.89 4.05 -12.78
C ALA A 61 5.78 4.89 -12.14
N LYS A 62 5.94 6.22 -12.19
CA LYS A 62 4.96 7.17 -11.64
C LYS A 62 3.62 7.20 -12.36
N SER A 63 3.59 6.69 -13.59
CA SER A 63 2.36 6.53 -14.39
C SER A 63 2.50 5.36 -15.37
N PRO A 64 1.37 4.82 -15.86
CA PRO A 64 1.39 3.84 -16.95
C PRO A 64 2.09 4.38 -18.20
N THR A 65 1.93 5.67 -18.51
CA THR A 65 2.59 6.28 -19.66
C THR A 65 4.11 6.33 -19.52
N THR A 66 4.64 6.71 -18.35
CA THR A 66 6.09 6.68 -18.08
C THR A 66 6.65 5.26 -18.16
N PHE A 67 5.90 4.26 -17.72
CA PHE A 67 6.29 2.87 -17.89
C PHE A 67 6.37 2.47 -19.37
N LEU A 68 5.33 2.76 -20.15
CA LEU A 68 5.27 2.43 -21.58
C LEU A 68 6.43 3.07 -22.36
N GLU A 69 6.73 4.34 -22.12
CA GLU A 69 7.86 5.01 -22.78
C GLU A 69 9.21 4.36 -22.45
N ARG A 70 9.39 3.87 -21.21
CA ARG A 70 10.63 3.17 -20.82
C ARG A 70 10.80 1.84 -21.54
N ILE A 71 9.71 1.07 -21.71
CA ILE A 71 9.80 -0.27 -22.29
C ILE A 71 9.75 -0.28 -23.82
N LYS A 72 9.22 0.79 -24.45
CA LYS A 72 9.00 0.87 -25.90
C LYS A 72 10.27 0.69 -26.74
N GLY A 73 11.44 1.05 -26.19
CA GLY A 73 12.74 0.94 -26.85
C GLY A 73 13.62 -0.21 -26.37
N LEU A 74 13.11 -1.10 -25.51
CA LEU A 74 13.87 -2.26 -25.04
C LEU A 74 13.88 -3.34 -26.14
N THR A 75 15.06 -3.67 -26.62
CA THR A 75 15.31 -4.88 -27.43
C THR A 75 15.64 -6.02 -26.48
N ILE A 76 15.06 -7.19 -26.74
CA ILE A 76 15.36 -8.42 -26.00
C ILE A 76 16.30 -9.22 -26.90
N GLU A 77 17.52 -9.50 -26.42
CA GLU A 77 18.50 -10.30 -27.16
C GLU A 77 18.06 -11.78 -27.26
N PRO A 78 18.61 -12.57 -28.20
CA PRO A 78 18.18 -13.95 -28.42
C PRO A 78 18.32 -14.88 -27.20
N ASP A 79 19.19 -14.55 -26.25
CA ASP A 79 19.44 -15.27 -25.00
C ASP A 79 18.75 -14.63 -23.78
N GLU A 80 17.95 -13.57 -23.98
CA GLU A 80 17.22 -12.87 -22.92
C GLU A 80 15.74 -13.25 -22.89
N VAL A 81 15.15 -13.12 -21.69
CA VAL A 81 13.71 -13.31 -21.48
C VAL A 81 13.15 -12.23 -20.57
N VAL A 82 11.92 -11.81 -20.85
CA VAL A 82 11.17 -10.92 -19.96
C VAL A 82 10.33 -11.76 -19.01
N VAL A 83 10.48 -11.48 -17.72
CA VAL A 83 9.71 -12.16 -16.67
C VAL A 83 8.86 -11.13 -15.94
N SER A 84 7.60 -11.50 -15.66
CA SER A 84 6.67 -10.69 -14.86
C SER A 84 6.38 -11.41 -13.55
N PHE A 85 6.51 -10.68 -12.44
CA PHE A 85 6.21 -11.17 -11.10
C PHE A 85 5.00 -10.41 -10.55
N ASP A 86 4.01 -11.16 -10.03
CA ASP A 86 2.85 -10.59 -9.35
C ASP A 86 2.88 -10.97 -7.87
N VAL A 87 2.74 -9.96 -7.00
CA VAL A 87 2.75 -10.20 -5.54
C VAL A 87 1.36 -10.62 -5.08
N THR A 88 1.26 -11.81 -4.52
CA THR A 88 0.01 -12.31 -3.95
C THR A 88 -0.24 -11.71 -2.56
N SER A 89 -1.44 -11.14 -2.38
CA SER A 89 -1.93 -10.66 -1.08
C SER A 89 -0.99 -9.68 -0.38
N LEU A 90 -0.45 -8.71 -1.13
CA LEU A 90 0.54 -7.72 -0.68
C LEU A 90 0.27 -7.19 0.73
N PHE A 91 -0.92 -6.64 1.00
CA PHE A 91 -1.20 -6.01 2.30
C PHE A 91 -1.24 -6.98 3.48
N THR A 92 -1.61 -8.25 3.28
CA THR A 92 -1.74 -9.23 4.37
C THR A 92 -0.48 -10.03 4.60
N ASN A 93 0.45 -10.03 3.63
CA ASN A 93 1.67 -10.83 3.66
C ASN A 93 2.94 -10.04 4.00
N ILE A 94 2.82 -8.74 4.33
CA ILE A 94 3.98 -7.95 4.77
C ILE A 94 4.44 -8.41 6.17
N PRO A 95 5.69 -8.89 6.33
CA PRO A 95 6.20 -9.31 7.64
C PRO A 95 6.39 -8.10 8.56
N LYS A 96 5.65 -8.07 9.67
CA LYS A 96 5.64 -6.92 10.60
C LYS A 96 7.02 -6.58 11.15
N GLN A 97 7.82 -7.61 11.46
CA GLN A 97 9.16 -7.43 12.03
C GLN A 97 10.09 -6.70 11.05
N ILE A 98 10.07 -7.10 9.78
CA ILE A 98 10.87 -6.46 8.73
C ILE A 98 10.46 -4.99 8.57
N VAL A 99 9.16 -4.67 8.66
CA VAL A 99 8.68 -3.28 8.60
C VAL A 99 9.21 -2.44 9.76
N ILE A 100 9.15 -2.97 10.99
CA ILE A 100 9.63 -2.26 12.19
C ILE A 100 11.14 -1.99 12.07
N GLU A 101 11.92 -3.01 11.73
CA GLU A 101 13.37 -2.89 11.52
C GLU A 101 13.68 -1.88 10.41
N SER A 102 12.98 -1.96 9.28
CA SER A 102 13.14 -1.01 8.16
C SER A 102 12.87 0.43 8.58
N ILE A 103 11.82 0.67 9.38
CA ILE A 103 11.50 2.02 9.89
C ILE A 103 12.58 2.50 10.88
N GLN A 104 13.08 1.63 11.76
CA GLN A 104 14.18 1.95 12.68
C GLN A 104 15.50 2.28 11.96
N HIS A 105 15.71 1.74 10.76
CA HIS A 105 16.88 2.09 9.93
C HIS A 105 16.71 3.41 9.17
N LEU A 106 15.47 3.88 8.97
CA LEU A 106 15.14 5.09 8.20
C LEU A 106 14.97 6.34 9.07
N LEU A 107 14.72 6.17 10.36
CA LEU A 107 14.58 7.24 11.37
C LEU A 107 15.81 7.30 12.27
#